data_AF-A0AAE9EH47-F1
#
_entry.id   AF-A0AAE9EH47-F1
#
_cell.length_a   1.000
_cell.length_b   1.000
_cell.length_c   1.000
_cell.angle_alpha   90.00
_cell.angle_beta   90.00
_cell.angle_gamma   90.00
#
_symmetry.space_group_name_H-M   'P 1'
#
loop_
_entity.id
_entity.type
_entity.pdbx_description
1 polymer ?
#
loop_
_entity_poly.entity_id
_entity_poly.type
_entity_poly.pdbx_seq_one_letter_code
_entity_poly.pdbx_strand_id
1 'polypeptide(L)'
;MRQEMEETAKKLADAAQRNLNEISKAMAANEATKAKKEAELQQWKVQLQEKSAKMRTDLEKQGMEVMAKRKKETEEELQKLDGIKGELENQRGNIQKILQDGLNRRATLQDSHNEITSQMIKNHQDYILKSNETLNTFINSKNAELKALSEKSRADQTELTNRAIAMANAITVGRAAILDSMNADRSNDTMRIHCRSVQNYYGIFEDAFRIQSSTLTRMIVDMMLKRPLSTFPQTEIVTNKFENLRNVLTRFKGEERYKDLTEIQKQIEKGCDSVNEQLITLEGYFKGYEQIVKEEPKDKDALAEFHKLAKEGVDDLKKIIKEMGNLIKKFDIPITRAVDDQINQQILANSANAQLQISGKPSSEHQMLTE
;
A
#
# COMPACT_ATOMS: atom_id res chain seq x y z
N MET A 1 -92.68 141.46 -135.33
CA MET A 1 -92.84 140.22 -134.55
C MET A 1 -92.14 138.96 -135.12
N ARG A 2 -91.55 138.98 -136.33
CA ARG A 2 -90.75 137.84 -136.86
C ARG A 2 -89.23 137.98 -136.70
N GLN A 3 -88.72 139.17 -136.34
CA GLN A 3 -87.28 139.47 -136.25
C GLN A 3 -86.68 139.31 -134.84
N GLU A 4 -87.46 139.27 -133.75
CA GLU A 4 -86.93 139.22 -132.37
C GLU A 4 -86.63 137.79 -131.85
N MET A 5 -87.21 136.74 -132.44
CA MET A 5 -86.95 135.36 -132.00
C MET A 5 -85.69 134.72 -132.63
N GLU A 6 -85.21 135.24 -133.76
CA GLU A 6 -84.04 134.68 -134.45
C GLU A 6 -82.72 135.09 -133.76
N GLU A 7 -82.69 136.25 -133.09
CA GLU A 7 -81.54 136.69 -132.29
C GLU A 7 -81.39 135.94 -130.96
N THR A 8 -82.49 135.46 -130.37
CA THR A 8 -82.44 134.73 -129.09
C THR A 8 -81.93 133.29 -129.25
N ALA A 9 -82.23 132.63 -130.37
CA ALA A 9 -81.72 131.29 -130.67
C ALA A 9 -80.19 131.28 -130.87
N LYS A 10 -79.62 132.34 -131.48
CA LYS A 10 -78.19 132.42 -131.77
C LYS A 10 -77.32 132.58 -130.50
N LYS A 11 -77.80 133.35 -129.51
CA LYS A 11 -77.10 133.52 -128.22
C LYS A 11 -77.07 132.24 -127.38
N LEU A 12 -78.08 131.37 -127.49
CA LEU A 12 -78.12 130.12 -126.71
C LEU A 12 -77.12 129.08 -127.23
N ALA A 13 -76.93 129.01 -128.56
CA ALA A 13 -75.99 128.09 -129.19
C ALA A 13 -74.52 128.40 -128.84
N ASP A 14 -74.14 129.68 -128.84
CA ASP A 14 -72.77 130.09 -128.49
C ASP A 14 -72.44 129.84 -127.01
N ALA A 15 -73.43 129.95 -126.11
CA ALA A 15 -73.26 129.63 -124.70
C ALA A 15 -73.07 128.12 -124.46
N ALA A 16 -73.82 127.27 -125.16
CA ALA A 16 -73.68 125.82 -125.06
C ALA A 16 -72.29 125.33 -125.52
N GLN A 17 -71.74 125.93 -126.57
CA GLN A 17 -70.43 125.53 -127.10
C GLN A 17 -69.27 125.86 -126.14
N ARG A 18 -69.36 126.97 -125.38
CA ARG A 18 -68.34 127.31 -124.36
C ARG A 18 -68.31 126.32 -123.21
N ASN A 19 -69.48 125.94 -122.69
CA ASN A 19 -69.57 124.99 -121.57
C ASN A 19 -68.99 123.61 -121.92
N LEU A 20 -69.20 123.15 -123.16
CA LEU A 20 -68.70 121.85 -123.62
C LEU A 20 -67.17 121.79 -123.68
N ASN A 21 -66.53 122.92 -124.02
CA ASN A 21 -65.06 123.02 -124.03
C ASN A 21 -64.46 123.04 -122.60
N GLU A 22 -65.14 123.63 -121.62
CA GLU A 22 -64.66 123.59 -120.22
C GLU A 22 -64.74 122.19 -119.61
N ILE A 23 -65.82 121.45 -119.88
CA ILE A 23 -65.97 120.06 -119.42
C ILE A 23 -64.88 119.16 -120.00
N SER A 24 -64.53 119.32 -121.28
CA SER A 24 -63.46 118.53 -121.90
C SER A 24 -62.09 118.79 -121.27
N LYS A 25 -61.78 120.04 -120.90
CA LYS A 25 -60.54 120.36 -120.18
C LYS A 25 -60.50 119.73 -118.79
N ALA A 26 -61.63 119.73 -118.06
CA ALA A 26 -61.70 119.14 -116.73
C ALA A 26 -61.52 117.61 -116.75
N MET A 27 -62.07 116.91 -117.75
CA MET A 27 -61.87 115.46 -117.89
C MET A 27 -60.40 115.09 -118.15
N ALA A 28 -59.73 115.80 -119.05
CA ALA A 28 -58.31 115.55 -119.36
C ALA A 28 -57.40 115.74 -118.14
N ALA A 29 -57.68 116.74 -117.29
CA ALA A 29 -56.92 116.96 -116.05
C ALA A 29 -57.14 115.83 -115.03
N ASN A 30 -58.36 115.29 -114.93
CA ASN A 30 -58.67 114.21 -114.01
C ASN A 30 -57.98 112.89 -114.43
N GLU A 31 -57.95 112.57 -115.73
CA GLU A 31 -57.24 111.40 -116.25
C GLU A 31 -55.72 111.48 -116.03
N ALA A 32 -55.11 112.66 -116.22
CA ALA A 32 -53.70 112.86 -115.90
C ALA A 32 -53.40 112.62 -114.40
N THR A 33 -54.32 113.02 -113.53
CA THR A 33 -54.17 112.84 -112.07
C THR A 33 -54.31 111.37 -111.67
N LYS A 34 -55.25 110.65 -112.28
CA LYS A 34 -55.45 109.21 -112.08
C LYS A 34 -54.21 108.41 -112.47
N ALA A 35 -53.65 108.67 -113.66
CA ALA A 35 -52.45 107.99 -114.14
C ALA A 35 -51.25 108.18 -113.19
N LYS A 36 -51.08 109.39 -112.63
CA LYS A 36 -50.00 109.67 -111.66
C LYS A 36 -50.18 108.88 -110.36
N LYS A 37 -51.41 108.79 -109.83
CA LYS A 37 -51.70 108.03 -108.60
C LYS A 37 -51.52 106.52 -108.79
N GLU A 38 -51.86 106.00 -109.97
CA GLU A 38 -51.62 104.59 -110.32
C GLU A 38 -50.13 104.26 -110.38
N ALA A 39 -49.30 105.14 -110.93
CA ALA A 39 -47.85 104.98 -110.96
C ALA A 39 -47.23 104.96 -109.54
N GLU A 40 -47.63 105.89 -108.67
CA GLU A 40 -47.18 105.96 -107.26
C GLU A 40 -47.52 104.66 -106.50
N LEU A 41 -48.73 104.12 -106.71
CA LEU A 41 -49.19 102.90 -106.05
C LEU A 41 -48.37 101.67 -106.47
N GLN A 42 -48.02 101.56 -107.76
CA GLN A 42 -47.18 100.47 -108.26
C GLN A 42 -45.76 100.54 -107.69
N GLN A 43 -45.20 101.74 -107.59
CA GLN A 43 -43.88 101.93 -107.00
C GLN A 43 -43.83 101.53 -105.52
N TRP A 44 -44.89 101.86 -104.77
CA TRP A 44 -45.01 101.46 -103.36
C TRP A 44 -45.14 99.93 -103.19
N LYS A 45 -45.90 99.26 -104.07
CA LYS A 45 -46.02 97.79 -104.07
C LYS A 45 -44.67 97.10 -104.27
N VAL A 46 -43.86 97.59 -105.21
CA VAL A 46 -42.51 97.03 -105.48
C VAL A 46 -41.61 97.20 -104.25
N GLN A 47 -41.56 98.39 -103.65
CA GLN A 47 -40.74 98.63 -102.45
C GLN A 47 -41.17 97.78 -101.25
N LEU A 48 -42.49 97.57 -101.06
CA LEU A 48 -43.01 96.70 -100.00
C LEU A 48 -42.59 95.25 -100.23
N GLN A 49 -42.66 94.76 -101.47
CA GLN A 49 -42.22 93.41 -101.83
C GLN A 49 -40.71 93.23 -101.59
N GLU A 50 -39.87 94.17 -102.01
CA GLU A 50 -38.41 94.13 -101.78
C GLU A 50 -38.07 94.13 -100.29
N LYS A 51 -38.71 95.00 -99.49
CA LYS A 51 -38.52 95.00 -98.03
C LYS A 51 -38.94 93.68 -97.39
N SER A 52 -40.08 93.12 -97.82
CA SER A 52 -40.57 91.85 -97.30
C SER A 52 -39.65 90.67 -97.66
N ALA A 53 -39.09 90.66 -98.87
CA ALA A 53 -38.16 89.63 -99.32
C ALA A 53 -36.84 89.71 -98.55
N LYS A 54 -36.30 90.91 -98.35
CA LYS A 54 -35.08 91.13 -97.56
C LYS A 54 -35.27 90.69 -96.11
N MET A 55 -36.38 91.07 -95.48
CA MET A 55 -36.71 90.68 -94.11
C MET A 55 -36.86 89.15 -93.97
N ARG A 56 -37.48 88.47 -94.94
CA ARG A 56 -37.56 87.00 -94.95
C ARG A 56 -36.17 86.36 -95.02
N THR A 57 -35.32 86.87 -95.91
CA THR A 57 -33.95 86.35 -96.09
C THR A 57 -33.10 86.52 -94.82
N ASP A 58 -33.21 87.67 -94.15
CA ASP A 58 -32.49 87.93 -92.89
C ASP A 58 -32.98 87.02 -91.75
N LEU A 59 -34.30 86.82 -91.64
CA LEU A 59 -34.89 85.91 -90.64
C LEU A 59 -34.50 84.45 -90.90
N GLU A 60 -34.48 84.01 -92.16
CA GLU A 60 -34.02 82.67 -92.53
C GLU A 60 -32.55 82.46 -92.17
N LYS A 61 -31.69 83.46 -92.44
CA LYS A 61 -30.27 83.40 -92.07
C LYS A 61 -30.07 83.31 -90.56
N GLN A 62 -30.77 84.15 -89.77
CA GLN A 62 -30.71 84.09 -88.31
C GLN A 62 -31.24 82.75 -87.79
N GLY A 63 -32.32 82.22 -88.38
CA GLY A 63 -32.85 80.90 -88.06
C GLY A 63 -31.82 79.79 -88.30
N MET A 64 -31.13 79.81 -89.44
CA MET A 64 -30.06 78.85 -89.75
C MET A 64 -28.86 78.97 -88.82
N GLU A 65 -28.42 80.18 -88.48
CA GLU A 65 -27.30 80.39 -87.55
C GLU A 65 -27.63 79.89 -86.13
N VAL A 66 -28.84 80.16 -85.63
CA VAL A 66 -29.29 79.64 -84.33
C VAL A 66 -29.39 78.12 -84.34
N MET A 67 -29.91 77.52 -85.41
CA MET A 67 -30.00 76.06 -85.54
C MET A 67 -28.62 75.42 -85.62
N ALA A 68 -27.67 76.01 -86.35
CA ALA A 68 -26.29 75.54 -86.43
C ALA A 68 -25.58 75.61 -85.08
N LYS A 69 -25.75 76.71 -84.34
CA LYS A 69 -25.20 76.88 -82.99
C LYS A 69 -25.76 75.85 -82.02
N ARG A 70 -27.08 75.70 -81.97
CA ARG A 70 -27.75 74.68 -81.13
C ARG A 70 -27.28 73.27 -81.47
N LYS A 71 -27.14 72.95 -82.75
CA LYS A 71 -26.65 71.64 -83.20
C LYS A 71 -25.23 71.37 -82.68
N LYS A 72 -24.33 72.35 -82.79
CA LYS A 72 -22.96 72.25 -82.28
C LYS A 72 -22.91 72.10 -80.75
N GLU A 73 -23.68 72.90 -80.01
CA GLU A 73 -23.79 72.79 -78.55
C GLU A 73 -24.31 71.41 -78.12
N THR A 74 -25.32 70.90 -78.83
CA THR A 74 -25.87 69.55 -78.59
C THR A 74 -24.83 68.46 -78.86
N GLU A 75 -24.05 68.57 -79.93
CA GLU A 75 -22.97 67.62 -80.25
C GLU A 75 -21.85 67.62 -79.20
N GLU A 76 -21.46 68.80 -78.70
CA GLU A 76 -20.46 68.94 -77.63
C GLU A 76 -20.96 68.37 -76.29
N GLU A 77 -22.24 68.58 -75.95
CA GLU A 77 -22.86 67.99 -74.76
C GLU A 77 -22.95 66.46 -74.85
N LEU A 78 -23.31 65.92 -76.02
CA LEU A 78 -23.34 64.47 -76.25
C LEU A 78 -21.96 63.84 -76.09
N GLN A 79 -20.90 64.49 -76.60
CA GLN A 79 -19.53 64.01 -76.43
C GLN A 79 -19.09 64.02 -74.95
N LYS A 80 -19.43 65.06 -74.20
CA LYS A 80 -19.15 65.12 -72.74
C LYS A 80 -19.89 64.01 -71.99
N LEU A 81 -21.16 63.79 -72.32
CA LEU A 81 -21.98 62.73 -71.72
C LEU A 81 -21.41 61.34 -72.02
N ASP A 82 -20.95 61.10 -73.24
CA ASP A 82 -20.33 59.83 -73.63
C ASP A 82 -19.00 59.59 -72.88
N GLY A 83 -18.18 60.64 -72.72
CA GLY A 83 -16.96 60.59 -71.91
C GLY A 83 -17.25 60.26 -70.43
N ILE A 84 -18.21 60.95 -69.81
CA ILE A 84 -18.64 60.69 -68.43
C ILE A 84 -19.18 59.27 -68.29
N LYS A 85 -19.98 58.80 -69.25
CA LYS A 85 -20.52 57.44 -69.26
C LYS A 85 -19.39 56.41 -69.29
N GLY A 86 -18.39 56.59 -70.15
CA GLY A 86 -17.22 55.70 -70.21
C GLY A 86 -16.42 55.66 -68.90
N GLU A 87 -16.20 56.80 -68.25
CA GLU A 87 -15.54 56.87 -66.95
C GLU A 87 -16.34 56.14 -65.85
N LEU A 88 -17.66 56.34 -65.81
CA LEU A 88 -18.55 55.67 -64.85
C LEU A 88 -18.59 54.16 -65.08
N GLU A 89 -18.60 53.69 -66.33
CA GLU A 89 -18.54 52.27 -66.66
C GLU A 89 -17.22 51.64 -66.20
N ASN A 90 -16.09 52.32 -66.39
CA ASN A 90 -14.78 51.89 -65.90
C ASN A 90 -14.72 51.85 -64.37
N GLN A 91 -15.23 52.90 -63.70
CA GLN A 91 -15.29 52.93 -62.22
C GLN A 91 -16.17 51.80 -61.68
N ARG A 92 -17.34 51.56 -62.30
CA ARG A 92 -18.22 50.44 -61.93
C ARG A 92 -17.50 49.10 -62.08
N GLY A 93 -16.78 48.89 -63.18
CA GLY A 93 -15.99 47.67 -63.41
C GLY A 93 -14.90 47.47 -62.34
N ASN A 94 -14.18 48.54 -61.98
CA ASN A 94 -13.16 48.49 -60.93
C ASN A 94 -13.77 48.16 -59.55
N ILE A 95 -14.90 48.77 -59.20
CA ILE A 95 -15.60 48.50 -57.93
C ILE A 95 -16.07 47.04 -57.88
N GLN A 96 -16.63 46.52 -58.97
CA GLN A 96 -17.05 45.11 -59.06
C GLN A 96 -15.86 44.16 -58.88
N LYS A 97 -14.70 44.47 -59.47
CA LYS A 97 -13.48 43.68 -59.30
C LYS A 97 -12.98 43.69 -57.85
N ILE A 98 -12.90 44.87 -57.22
CA ILE A 98 -12.51 45.00 -55.82
C ILE A 98 -13.46 44.22 -54.90
N LEU A 99 -14.77 44.28 -55.18
CA LEU A 99 -15.77 43.53 -54.43
C LEU A 99 -15.53 42.02 -54.57
N GLN A 100 -15.32 41.53 -55.79
CA GLN A 100 -15.08 40.10 -56.03
C GLN A 100 -13.79 39.63 -55.38
N ASP A 101 -12.70 40.39 -55.48
CA ASP A 101 -11.42 40.08 -54.84
C ASP A 101 -11.56 40.07 -53.31
N GLY A 102 -12.32 41.01 -52.74
CA GLY A 102 -12.64 41.06 -51.32
C GLY A 102 -13.46 39.86 -50.84
N LEU A 103 -14.45 39.43 -51.63
CA LEU A 103 -15.25 38.23 -51.34
C LEU A 103 -14.40 36.96 -51.39
N ASN A 104 -13.56 36.82 -52.43
CA ASN A 104 -12.65 35.68 -52.57
C ASN A 104 -11.67 35.62 -51.39
N ARG A 105 -11.06 36.76 -51.01
CA ARG A 105 -10.13 36.83 -49.88
C ARG A 105 -10.81 36.50 -48.55
N ARG A 106 -12.06 36.94 -48.35
CA ARG A 106 -12.84 36.59 -47.15
C ARG A 106 -13.08 35.10 -47.08
N ALA A 107 -13.49 34.46 -48.18
CA ALA A 107 -13.71 33.02 -48.22
C ALA A 107 -12.43 32.26 -47.84
N THR A 108 -11.28 32.59 -48.45
CA THR A 108 -10.01 31.94 -48.12
C THR A 108 -9.59 32.13 -46.67
N LEU A 109 -9.79 33.31 -46.09
CA LEU A 109 -9.50 33.56 -44.67
C LEU A 109 -10.44 32.77 -43.76
N GLN A 110 -11.70 32.63 -44.13
CA GLN A 110 -12.67 31.85 -43.36
C GLN A 110 -12.34 30.36 -43.40
N ASP A 111 -11.96 29.83 -44.56
CA ASP A 111 -11.55 28.43 -44.70
C ASP A 111 -10.29 28.14 -43.88
N SER A 112 -9.27 29.02 -43.98
CA SER A 112 -8.04 28.89 -43.18
C SER A 112 -8.31 28.99 -41.67
N HIS A 113 -9.17 29.93 -41.24
CA HIS A 113 -9.55 30.04 -39.83
C HIS A 113 -10.26 28.77 -39.33
N ASN A 114 -11.18 28.22 -40.13
CA ASN A 114 -11.88 26.99 -39.79
C ASN A 114 -10.93 25.81 -39.67
N GLU A 115 -9.99 25.65 -40.61
CA GLU A 115 -8.98 24.58 -40.58
C GLU A 115 -8.09 24.68 -39.32
N ILE A 116 -7.55 25.86 -39.03
CA ILE A 116 -6.73 26.10 -37.83
C ILE A 116 -7.54 25.77 -36.56
N THR A 117 -8.78 26.24 -36.49
CA THR A 117 -9.65 26.02 -35.33
C THR A 117 -9.96 24.53 -35.15
N SER A 118 -10.31 23.81 -36.23
CA SER A 118 -10.55 22.37 -36.20
C SER A 118 -9.32 21.59 -35.77
N GLN A 119 -8.14 21.95 -36.28
CA GLN A 119 -6.89 21.29 -35.89
C GLN A 119 -6.52 21.56 -34.43
N MET A 120 -6.72 22.80 -33.95
CA MET A 120 -6.47 23.14 -32.54
C MET A 120 -7.40 22.37 -31.60
N ILE A 121 -8.69 22.26 -31.93
CA ILE A 121 -9.66 21.46 -31.17
C ILE A 121 -9.23 20.00 -31.12
N LYS A 122 -8.87 19.42 -32.27
CA LYS A 122 -8.42 18.03 -32.34
C LYS A 122 -7.16 17.78 -31.50
N ASN A 123 -6.14 18.62 -31.65
CA ASN A 123 -4.90 18.50 -30.87
C ASN A 123 -5.16 18.62 -29.36
N HIS A 124 -6.04 19.51 -28.94
CA HIS A 124 -6.39 19.66 -27.53
C HIS A 124 -7.16 18.45 -26.99
N GLN A 125 -8.08 17.89 -27.77
CA GLN A 125 -8.80 16.66 -27.42
C GLN A 125 -7.84 15.47 -27.29
N ASP A 126 -6.94 15.28 -28.26
CA ASP A 126 -5.93 14.21 -28.23
C ASP A 126 -5.00 14.35 -27.01
N TYR A 127 -4.60 15.58 -26.66
CA TYR A 127 -3.82 15.85 -25.45
C TYR A 127 -4.59 15.46 -24.17
N ILE A 128 -5.86 15.84 -24.05
CA ILE A 128 -6.69 15.49 -22.89
C ILE A 128 -6.83 13.97 -22.76
N LEU A 129 -7.13 13.28 -23.86
CA LEU A 129 -7.31 11.82 -23.85
C LEU A 129 -6.02 11.11 -23.42
N LYS A 130 -4.88 11.46 -24.02
CA LYS A 130 -3.58 10.86 -23.69
C LYS A 130 -3.15 11.16 -22.25
N SER A 131 -3.41 12.38 -21.78
CA SER A 131 -3.14 12.77 -20.39
C SER A 131 -3.97 11.94 -19.40
N ASN A 132 -5.26 11.77 -19.68
CA ASN A 132 -6.16 10.95 -18.86
C ASN A 132 -5.78 9.47 -18.87
N GLU A 133 -5.38 8.91 -20.02
CA GLU A 133 -4.88 7.53 -20.11
C GLU A 133 -3.62 7.33 -19.26
N THR A 134 -2.70 8.29 -19.30
CA THR A 134 -1.47 8.27 -18.50
C THR A 134 -1.80 8.33 -17.01
N LEU A 135 -2.69 9.25 -16.61
CA LEU A 135 -3.13 9.40 -15.22
C LEU A 135 -3.81 8.12 -14.70
N ASN A 136 -4.72 7.53 -15.49
CA ASN A 136 -5.40 6.30 -15.12
C ASN A 136 -4.42 5.14 -14.95
N THR A 137 -3.43 5.02 -15.85
CA THR A 137 -2.38 4.00 -15.75
C THR A 137 -1.57 4.18 -14.47
N PHE A 138 -1.19 5.42 -14.15
CA PHE A 138 -0.46 5.73 -12.92
C PHE A 138 -1.28 5.40 -11.66
N ILE A 139 -2.56 5.81 -11.60
CA ILE A 139 -3.45 5.53 -10.46
C ILE A 139 -3.62 4.02 -10.28
N ASN A 140 -3.84 3.27 -11.35
CA ASN A 140 -3.98 1.82 -11.29
C ASN A 140 -2.70 1.14 -10.78
N SER A 141 -1.52 1.60 -11.25
CA SER A 141 -0.23 1.12 -10.75
C SER A 141 -0.07 1.38 -9.25
N LYS A 142 -0.38 2.60 -8.78
CA LYS A 142 -0.27 2.95 -7.36
C LYS A 142 -1.26 2.22 -6.47
N ASN A 143 -2.48 1.97 -6.95
CA ASN A 143 -3.44 1.13 -6.25
C ASN A 143 -2.97 -0.33 -6.15
N ALA A 144 -2.33 -0.86 -7.20
CA ALA A 144 -1.74 -2.20 -7.16
C ALA A 144 -0.57 -2.30 -6.17
N GLU A 145 0.33 -1.31 -6.15
CA GLU A 145 1.40 -1.20 -5.15
C GLU A 145 0.86 -1.18 -3.72
N LEU A 146 -0.16 -0.35 -3.46
CA LEU A 146 -0.78 -0.23 -2.13
C LEU A 146 -1.46 -1.54 -1.69
N LYS A 147 -2.12 -2.23 -2.62
CA LYS A 147 -2.70 -3.56 -2.36
C LYS A 147 -1.61 -4.57 -1.98
N ALA A 148 -0.52 -4.65 -2.76
CA ALA A 148 0.60 -5.55 -2.50
C ALA A 148 1.27 -5.27 -1.15
N LEU A 149 1.46 -3.99 -0.80
CA LEU A 149 2.01 -3.59 0.49
C LEU A 149 1.09 -4.02 1.65
N SER A 150 -0.23 -3.87 1.50
CA SER A 150 -1.19 -4.32 2.51
C SER A 150 -1.19 -5.84 2.70
N GLU A 151 -1.08 -6.61 1.61
CA GLU A 151 -1.04 -8.06 1.63
C GLU A 151 0.25 -8.57 2.31
N LYS A 152 1.40 -7.95 1.99
CA LYS A 152 2.68 -8.21 2.64
C LYS A 152 2.62 -7.89 4.14
N SER A 153 2.12 -6.71 4.51
CA SER A 153 1.97 -6.33 5.92
C SER A 153 1.08 -7.31 6.71
N ARG A 154 -0.02 -7.80 6.10
CA ARG A 154 -0.89 -8.80 6.72
C ARG A 154 -0.18 -10.16 6.87
N ALA A 155 0.62 -10.56 5.88
CA ALA A 155 1.41 -11.79 5.95
C ALA A 155 2.47 -11.71 7.06
N ASP A 156 3.22 -10.62 7.12
CA ASP A 156 4.24 -10.37 8.16
C ASP A 156 3.63 -10.38 9.56
N GLN A 157 2.47 -9.72 9.74
CA GLN A 157 1.76 -9.71 11.02
C GLN A 157 1.28 -11.12 11.43
N THR A 158 0.82 -11.91 10.48
CA THR A 158 0.39 -13.30 10.71
C THR A 158 1.59 -14.16 11.12
N GLU A 159 2.72 -14.01 10.44
CA GLU A 159 3.95 -14.72 10.77
C GLU A 159 4.47 -14.36 12.17
N LEU A 160 4.52 -13.07 12.52
CA LEU A 160 4.92 -12.61 13.85
C LEU A 160 4.00 -13.18 14.94
N THR A 161 2.68 -13.18 14.70
CA THR A 161 1.70 -13.74 15.63
C THR A 161 1.90 -15.25 15.81
N ASN A 162 2.08 -16.00 14.73
CA ASN A 162 2.35 -17.44 14.78
C ASN A 162 3.66 -17.75 15.51
N ARG A 163 4.72 -16.96 15.28
CA ARG A 163 6.00 -17.08 16.00
C ARG A 163 5.83 -16.82 17.50
N ALA A 164 5.06 -15.79 17.88
CA ALA A 164 4.77 -15.49 19.29
C ALA A 164 4.01 -16.64 19.99
N ILE A 165 3.00 -17.22 19.31
CA ILE A 165 2.26 -18.40 19.81
C ILE A 165 3.20 -19.60 19.98
N ALA A 166 4.03 -19.89 19.00
CA ALA A 166 4.99 -21.00 19.07
C ALA A 166 5.97 -20.83 20.24
N MET A 167 6.48 -19.61 20.47
CA MET A 167 7.36 -19.30 21.59
C MET A 167 6.66 -19.47 22.94
N ALA A 168 5.42 -18.98 23.07
CA ALA A 168 4.63 -19.14 24.30
C ALA A 168 4.35 -20.62 24.62
N ASN A 169 4.04 -21.42 23.60
CA ASN A 169 3.85 -22.87 23.74
C ASN A 169 5.14 -23.56 24.18
N ALA A 170 6.28 -23.24 23.55
CA ALA A 170 7.57 -23.82 23.92
C ALA A 170 7.96 -23.49 25.37
N ILE A 171 7.72 -22.27 25.84
CA ILE A 171 7.95 -21.87 27.24
C ILE A 171 7.06 -22.67 28.19
N THR A 172 5.79 -22.85 27.83
CA THR A 172 4.81 -23.58 28.66
C THR A 172 5.20 -25.05 28.80
N VAL A 173 5.51 -25.71 27.69
CA VAL A 173 5.97 -27.11 27.67
C VAL A 173 7.27 -27.26 28.45
N GLY A 174 8.23 -26.36 28.25
CA GLY A 174 9.50 -26.38 28.98
C GLY A 174 9.33 -26.25 30.49
N ARG A 175 8.45 -25.35 30.94
CA ARG A 175 8.12 -25.18 32.37
C ARG A 175 7.48 -26.43 32.96
N ALA A 176 6.55 -27.05 32.25
CA ALA A 176 5.91 -28.30 32.70
C ALA A 176 6.96 -29.41 32.88
N ALA A 177 7.86 -29.58 31.91
CA ALA A 177 8.90 -30.60 31.99
C ALA A 177 9.90 -30.36 33.13
N ILE A 178 10.27 -29.10 33.41
CA ILE A 178 11.10 -28.77 34.59
C ILE A 178 10.36 -29.10 35.88
N LEU A 179 9.08 -28.75 36.00
CA LEU A 179 8.27 -29.07 37.19
C LEU A 179 8.14 -30.59 37.40
N ASP A 180 7.92 -31.35 36.34
CA ASP A 180 7.87 -32.81 36.40
C ASP A 180 9.20 -33.39 36.87
N SER A 181 10.33 -32.88 36.35
CA SER A 181 11.67 -33.27 36.82
C SER A 181 11.90 -32.89 38.29
N MET A 182 11.45 -31.71 38.74
CA MET A 182 11.57 -31.30 40.15
C MET A 182 10.75 -32.20 41.07
N ASN A 183 9.54 -32.59 40.65
CA ASN A 183 8.69 -33.50 41.42
C ASN A 183 9.32 -34.90 41.49
N ALA A 184 9.88 -35.39 40.38
CA ALA A 184 10.65 -36.63 40.35
C ALA A 184 11.89 -36.55 41.26
N ASP A 185 12.64 -35.46 41.26
CA ASP A 185 13.82 -35.28 42.12
C ASP A 185 13.44 -35.19 43.61
N ARG A 186 12.34 -34.52 43.98
CA ARG A 186 11.86 -34.50 45.38
C ARG A 186 11.50 -35.89 45.90
N SER A 187 10.88 -36.73 45.06
CA SER A 187 10.60 -38.12 45.43
C SER A 187 11.89 -38.92 45.62
N ASN A 188 12.90 -38.69 44.77
CA ASN A 188 14.24 -39.26 44.95
C ASN A 188 14.92 -38.80 46.23
N ASP A 189 14.85 -37.52 46.58
CA ASP A 189 15.48 -36.98 47.79
C ASP A 189 14.90 -37.57 49.07
N THR A 190 13.58 -37.79 49.11
CA THR A 190 12.93 -38.48 50.24
C THR A 190 13.49 -39.90 50.40
N MET A 191 13.63 -40.63 49.28
CA MET A 191 14.24 -41.96 49.29
C MET A 191 15.70 -41.94 49.72
N ARG A 192 16.48 -40.96 49.24
CA ARG A 192 17.89 -40.78 49.61
C ARG A 192 18.07 -40.48 51.09
N ILE A 193 17.20 -39.67 51.68
CA ILE A 193 17.19 -39.40 53.12
C ILE A 193 16.95 -40.69 53.92
N HIS A 194 16.00 -41.51 53.48
CA HIS A 194 15.75 -42.82 54.10
C HIS A 194 16.96 -43.77 53.96
N CYS A 195 17.57 -43.84 52.78
CA CYS A 195 18.75 -44.66 52.55
C CYS A 195 19.95 -44.23 53.41
N ARG A 196 20.18 -42.92 53.54
CA ARG A 196 21.21 -42.37 54.46
C ARG A 196 20.90 -42.69 55.92
N SER A 197 19.63 -42.71 56.30
CA SER A 197 19.22 -43.10 57.65
C SER A 197 19.55 -44.57 57.90
N VAL A 198 19.22 -45.48 56.97
CA VAL A 198 19.61 -46.91 57.06
C VAL A 198 21.12 -47.05 57.25
N GLN A 199 21.92 -46.36 56.44
CA GLN A 199 23.38 -46.37 56.56
C GLN A 199 23.88 -45.85 57.91
N ASN A 200 23.30 -44.75 58.41
CA ASN A 200 23.66 -44.17 59.70
C ASN A 200 23.34 -45.12 60.88
N TYR A 201 22.12 -45.68 60.90
CA TYR A 201 21.73 -46.62 61.96
C TYR A 201 22.54 -47.91 61.92
N TYR A 202 22.93 -48.37 60.72
CA TYR A 202 23.87 -49.48 60.60
C TYR A 202 25.27 -49.12 61.14
N GLY A 203 25.79 -47.94 60.84
CA GLY A 203 27.06 -47.46 61.42
C GLY A 203 27.03 -47.40 62.95
N ILE A 204 25.93 -46.91 63.53
CA ILE A 204 25.73 -46.89 64.99
C ILE A 204 25.71 -48.32 65.56
N PHE A 205 25.07 -49.26 64.88
CA PHE A 205 25.08 -50.67 65.25
C PHE A 205 26.49 -51.27 65.14
N GLU A 206 27.19 -51.05 64.03
CA GLU A 206 28.53 -51.58 63.77
C GLU A 206 29.54 -51.07 64.81
N ASP A 207 29.45 -49.80 65.19
CA ASP A 207 30.25 -49.21 66.27
C ASP A 207 29.96 -49.87 67.62
N ALA A 208 28.68 -50.08 67.96
CA ALA A 208 28.29 -50.77 69.19
C ALA A 208 28.77 -52.24 69.20
N PHE A 209 28.67 -52.92 68.06
CA PHE A 209 29.16 -54.28 67.90
C PHE A 209 30.69 -54.35 68.01
N ARG A 210 31.43 -53.40 67.42
CA ARG A 210 32.90 -53.35 67.51
C ARG A 210 33.37 -53.33 68.96
N ILE A 211 32.67 -52.61 69.83
CA ILE A 211 32.94 -52.59 71.28
C ILE A 211 32.72 -53.99 71.86
N GLN A 212 31.57 -54.63 71.61
CA GLN A 212 31.30 -55.99 72.13
C GLN A 212 32.21 -57.07 71.53
N SER A 213 32.63 -56.93 70.27
CA SER A 213 33.56 -57.85 69.61
C SER A 213 34.90 -57.91 70.34
N SER A 214 35.35 -56.82 70.94
CA SER A 214 36.57 -56.80 71.75
C SER A 214 36.41 -57.62 73.04
N THR A 215 35.26 -57.50 73.71
CA THR A 215 34.89 -58.29 74.90
C THR A 215 34.77 -59.78 74.56
N LEU A 216 34.06 -60.12 73.48
CA LEU A 216 33.94 -61.50 72.99
C LEU A 216 35.31 -62.11 72.73
N THR A 217 36.19 -61.39 72.03
CA THR A 217 37.56 -61.86 71.75
C THR A 217 38.35 -62.09 73.04
N ARG A 218 38.21 -61.21 74.04
CA ARG A 218 38.87 -61.39 75.34
C ARG A 218 38.36 -62.63 76.08
N MET A 219 37.05 -62.88 76.07
CA MET A 219 36.46 -64.07 76.67
C MET A 219 36.96 -65.34 75.99
N ILE A 220 37.04 -65.38 74.66
CA ILE A 220 37.63 -66.52 73.94
C ILE A 220 39.08 -66.77 74.38
N VAL A 221 39.88 -65.72 74.57
CA VAL A 221 41.26 -65.85 75.09
C VAL A 221 41.27 -66.38 76.52
N ASP A 222 40.40 -65.89 77.40
CA ASP A 222 40.31 -66.39 78.78
C ASP A 222 39.87 -67.87 78.80
N MET A 223 38.94 -68.27 77.93
CA MET A 223 38.54 -69.66 77.74
C MET A 223 39.69 -70.55 77.25
N MET A 224 40.47 -70.06 76.27
CA MET A 224 41.67 -70.75 75.77
C MET A 224 42.68 -70.99 76.88
N LEU A 225 42.85 -70.00 77.77
CA LEU A 225 43.76 -70.06 78.92
C LEU A 225 43.17 -70.78 80.13
N LYS A 226 41.95 -71.33 80.02
CA LYS A 226 41.22 -72.04 81.08
C LYS A 226 41.00 -71.19 82.33
N ARG A 227 40.82 -69.88 82.15
CA ARG A 227 40.60 -68.90 83.21
C ARG A 227 39.11 -68.67 83.46
N PRO A 228 38.72 -68.24 84.68
CA PRO A 228 37.38 -67.72 84.93
C PRO A 228 37.07 -66.50 84.06
N LEU A 229 35.83 -66.39 83.60
CA LEU A 229 35.37 -65.25 82.82
C LEU A 229 35.05 -64.09 83.76
N SER A 230 35.68 -62.93 83.54
CA SER A 230 35.53 -61.75 84.40
C SER A 230 34.58 -60.69 83.85
N THR A 231 34.25 -60.76 82.56
CA THR A 231 33.37 -59.82 81.87
C THR A 231 32.58 -60.53 80.80
N PHE A 232 31.29 -60.22 80.72
CA PHE A 232 30.37 -60.72 79.71
C PHE A 232 30.03 -59.61 78.71
N PRO A 233 29.69 -59.95 77.45
CA PRO A 233 29.20 -58.98 76.49
C PRO A 233 27.88 -58.38 76.98
N GLN A 234 27.69 -57.09 76.75
CA GLN A 234 26.42 -56.40 76.97
C GLN A 234 25.59 -56.52 75.69
N THR A 235 25.08 -57.72 75.43
CA THR A 235 24.34 -58.07 74.21
C THR A 235 23.14 -57.15 74.00
N GLU A 236 22.41 -56.80 75.07
CA GLU A 236 21.28 -55.86 75.05
C GLU A 236 21.61 -54.51 74.38
N ILE A 237 22.84 -54.00 74.52
CA ILE A 237 23.25 -52.74 73.86
C ILE A 237 23.24 -52.92 72.34
N VAL A 238 23.78 -54.04 71.86
CA VAL A 238 23.82 -54.37 70.43
C VAL A 238 22.40 -54.62 69.93
N THR A 239 21.62 -55.44 70.63
CA THR A 239 20.23 -55.77 70.26
C THR A 239 19.36 -54.51 70.18
N ASN A 240 19.51 -53.57 71.13
CA ASN A 240 18.79 -52.29 71.08
C ASN A 240 19.17 -51.41 69.89
N LYS A 241 20.46 -51.31 69.54
CA LYS A 241 20.87 -50.57 68.32
C LYS A 241 20.34 -51.23 67.05
N PHE A 242 20.20 -52.54 67.10
CA PHE A 242 19.69 -53.33 66.01
C PHE A 242 18.19 -53.19 65.78
N GLU A 243 17.41 -53.16 66.86
CA GLU A 243 15.98 -52.87 66.76
C GLU A 243 15.73 -51.46 66.20
N ASN A 244 16.61 -50.50 66.49
CA ASN A 244 16.55 -49.17 65.85
C ASN A 244 16.81 -49.24 64.34
N LEU A 245 17.81 -50.02 63.89
CA LEU A 245 18.04 -50.28 62.47
C LEU A 245 16.83 -50.98 61.83
N ARG A 246 16.27 -52.00 62.48
CA ARG A 246 15.08 -52.74 62.04
C ARG A 246 13.87 -51.82 61.89
N ASN A 247 13.66 -50.92 62.84
CA ASN A 247 12.59 -49.92 62.79
C ASN A 247 12.73 -48.95 61.62
N VAL A 248 13.96 -48.65 61.19
CA VAL A 248 14.21 -47.77 60.03
C VAL A 248 14.05 -48.55 58.73
N LEU A 249 14.51 -49.82 58.69
CA LEU A 249 14.33 -50.73 57.56
C LEU A 249 12.84 -51.01 57.30
N THR A 250 12.05 -51.32 58.31
CA THR A 250 10.60 -51.59 58.16
C THR A 250 9.79 -50.39 57.65
N ARG A 251 10.29 -49.17 57.85
CA ARG A 251 9.71 -47.93 57.29
C ARG A 251 10.06 -47.73 55.82
N PHE A 252 10.96 -48.54 55.27
CA PHE A 252 11.33 -48.51 53.86
C PHE A 252 10.16 -49.02 53.02
N LYS A 253 9.41 -48.09 52.44
CA LYS A 253 8.43 -48.37 51.40
C LYS A 253 9.03 -47.94 50.07
N GLY A 254 9.78 -48.84 49.45
CA GLY A 254 10.39 -48.58 48.15
C GLY A 254 9.33 -48.44 47.07
N GLU A 255 9.40 -47.37 46.29
CA GLU A 255 8.72 -47.31 44.99
C GLU A 255 9.24 -48.42 44.07
N GLU A 256 8.47 -48.79 43.05
CA GLU A 256 8.78 -49.92 42.16
C GLU A 256 10.17 -49.82 41.50
N ARG A 257 10.63 -48.60 41.21
CA ARG A 257 11.98 -48.32 40.68
C ARG A 257 13.13 -48.67 41.66
N TYR A 258 12.83 -48.92 42.92
CA TYR A 258 13.78 -49.28 43.99
C TYR A 258 13.53 -50.68 44.54
N LYS A 259 12.85 -51.55 43.79
CA LYS A 259 12.51 -52.93 44.20
C LYS A 259 13.73 -53.74 44.66
N ASP A 260 14.89 -53.51 44.04
CA ASP A 260 16.15 -54.16 44.43
C ASP A 260 16.56 -53.81 45.86
N LEU A 261 16.32 -52.57 46.31
CA LEU A 261 16.58 -52.16 47.69
C LEU A 261 15.64 -52.81 48.69
N THR A 262 14.39 -53.08 48.31
CA THR A 262 13.44 -53.83 49.14
C THR A 262 13.89 -55.27 49.34
N GLU A 263 14.49 -55.91 48.33
CA GLU A 263 15.04 -57.26 48.50
C GLU A 263 16.32 -57.25 49.35
N ILE A 264 17.18 -56.24 49.17
CA ILE A 264 18.36 -56.03 50.01
C ILE A 264 17.96 -55.79 51.48
N GLN A 265 16.90 -55.00 51.72
CA GLN A 265 16.35 -54.77 53.06
C GLN A 265 16.00 -56.09 53.75
N LYS A 266 15.27 -56.99 53.09
CA LYS A 266 14.93 -58.31 53.66
C LYS A 266 16.15 -59.15 53.99
N GLN A 267 17.20 -59.07 53.17
CA GLN A 267 18.46 -59.77 53.46
C GLN A 267 19.16 -59.19 54.70
N ILE A 268 19.13 -57.87 54.87
CA ILE A 268 19.65 -57.22 56.08
C ILE A 268 18.81 -57.63 57.30
N GLU A 269 17.48 -57.63 57.21
CA GLU A 269 16.59 -58.08 58.30
C GLU A 269 16.86 -59.55 58.70
N LYS A 270 17.07 -60.44 57.74
CA LYS A 270 17.47 -61.83 58.02
C LYS A 270 18.84 -61.91 58.68
N GLY A 271 19.81 -61.13 58.19
CA GLY A 271 21.11 -60.98 58.84
C GLY A 271 20.96 -60.49 60.28
N CYS A 272 19.95 -59.64 60.53
CA CYS A 272 19.64 -59.22 61.88
C CYS A 272 19.15 -60.37 62.77
N ASP A 273 18.19 -61.14 62.31
CA ASP A 273 17.70 -62.28 63.08
C ASP A 273 18.84 -63.28 63.37
N SER A 274 19.73 -63.54 62.40
CA SER A 274 20.90 -64.39 62.58
C SER A 274 21.93 -63.86 63.60
N VAL A 275 22.18 -62.54 63.64
CA VAL A 275 23.07 -61.94 64.65
C VAL A 275 22.50 -62.15 66.07
N ASN A 276 21.19 -61.98 66.25
CA ASN A 276 20.55 -62.13 67.56
C ASN A 276 20.59 -63.59 68.04
N GLU A 277 20.25 -64.54 67.17
CA GLU A 277 20.35 -65.97 67.46
C GLU A 277 21.78 -66.39 67.83
N GLN A 278 22.76 -65.86 67.11
CA GLN A 278 24.16 -66.15 67.33
C GLN A 278 24.67 -65.59 68.67
N LEU A 279 24.24 -64.39 69.06
CA LEU A 279 24.56 -63.81 70.37
C LEU A 279 23.97 -64.63 71.53
N ILE A 280 22.71 -65.08 71.42
CA ILE A 280 22.06 -65.95 72.42
C ILE A 280 22.82 -67.27 72.57
N THR A 281 23.21 -67.87 71.44
CA THR A 281 23.96 -69.12 71.41
C THR A 281 25.33 -68.96 72.09
N LEU A 282 26.06 -67.88 71.79
CA LEU A 282 27.34 -67.55 72.42
C LEU A 282 27.22 -67.34 73.93
N GLU A 283 26.17 -66.66 74.40
CA GLU A 283 25.90 -66.53 75.83
C GLU A 283 25.74 -67.89 76.52
N GLY A 284 25.07 -68.84 75.87
CA GLY A 284 24.94 -70.21 76.35
C GLY A 284 26.29 -70.90 76.52
N TYR A 285 27.18 -70.79 75.52
CA TYR A 285 28.53 -71.35 75.59
C TYR A 285 29.38 -70.74 76.70
N PHE A 286 29.32 -69.42 76.89
CA PHE A 286 30.07 -68.74 77.95
C PHE A 286 29.56 -69.12 79.35
N LYS A 287 28.25 -69.20 79.55
CA LYS A 287 27.65 -69.62 80.83
C LYS A 287 27.99 -71.07 81.16
N GLY A 288 27.90 -71.98 80.18
CA GLY A 288 28.25 -73.39 80.34
C GLY A 288 29.73 -73.58 80.70
N TYR A 289 30.62 -72.87 80.01
CA TYR A 289 32.05 -72.85 80.35
C TYR A 289 32.30 -72.33 81.78
N GLU A 290 31.68 -71.22 82.18
CA GLU A 290 31.87 -70.65 83.51
C GLU A 290 31.40 -71.60 84.62
N GLN A 291 30.32 -72.35 84.39
CA GLN A 291 29.82 -73.36 85.33
C GLN A 291 30.83 -74.48 85.56
N ILE A 292 31.43 -75.03 84.48
CA ILE A 292 32.45 -76.09 84.58
C ILE A 292 33.69 -75.59 85.31
N VAL A 293 34.13 -74.35 85.04
CA VAL A 293 35.27 -73.73 85.73
C VAL A 293 35.00 -73.56 87.24
N LYS A 294 33.75 -73.31 87.65
CA LYS A 294 33.35 -73.15 89.06
C LYS A 294 33.20 -74.48 89.82
N GLU A 295 32.67 -75.53 89.18
CA GLU A 295 32.26 -76.77 89.86
C GLU A 295 33.42 -77.75 90.11
N GLU A 296 34.35 -77.92 89.15
CA GLU A 296 35.70 -78.49 89.34
C GLU A 296 36.40 -78.55 87.96
N PRO A 297 37.59 -77.94 87.76
CA PRO A 297 38.20 -77.78 86.43
C PRO A 297 38.81 -79.06 85.80
N LYS A 298 38.31 -80.26 86.16
CA LYS A 298 38.88 -81.54 85.73
C LYS A 298 38.40 -82.00 84.35
N ASP A 299 37.25 -81.52 83.87
CA ASP A 299 36.73 -81.85 82.53
C ASP A 299 37.39 -80.98 81.45
N LYS A 300 38.63 -81.34 81.09
CA LYS A 300 39.44 -80.60 80.11
C LYS A 300 38.88 -80.65 78.69
N ASP A 301 38.12 -81.70 78.36
CA ASP A 301 37.58 -81.93 77.02
C ASP A 301 36.32 -81.08 76.80
N ALA A 302 35.42 -81.02 77.79
CA ALA A 302 34.27 -80.12 77.74
C ALA A 302 34.68 -78.63 77.68
N LEU A 303 35.71 -78.21 78.43
CA LEU A 303 36.24 -76.84 78.35
C LEU A 303 36.80 -76.50 76.95
N ALA A 304 37.44 -77.47 76.29
CA ALA A 304 37.97 -77.30 74.94
C ALA A 304 36.85 -77.23 73.89
N GLU A 305 35.79 -78.01 74.07
CA GLU A 305 34.60 -77.99 73.20
C GLU A 305 33.88 -76.64 73.28
N PHE A 306 33.59 -76.13 74.48
CA PHE A 306 32.97 -74.81 74.63
C PHE A 306 33.82 -73.68 74.05
N HIS A 307 35.15 -73.72 74.23
CA HIS A 307 36.04 -72.74 73.60
C HIS A 307 35.96 -72.81 72.07
N LYS A 308 35.97 -74.02 71.49
CA LYS A 308 35.87 -74.21 70.04
C LYS A 308 34.54 -73.66 69.51
N LEU A 309 33.42 -74.05 70.11
CA LEU A 309 32.08 -73.60 69.71
C LEU A 309 31.92 -72.08 69.85
N ALA A 310 32.43 -71.50 70.94
CA ALA A 310 32.40 -70.06 71.15
C ALA A 310 33.26 -69.32 70.11
N LYS A 311 34.43 -69.86 69.75
CA LYS A 311 35.30 -69.25 68.74
C LYS A 311 34.66 -69.28 67.35
N GLU A 312 34.16 -70.44 66.93
CA GLU A 312 33.45 -70.61 65.65
C GLU A 312 32.24 -69.66 65.60
N GLY A 313 31.49 -69.56 66.70
CA GLY A 313 30.34 -68.67 66.78
C GLY A 313 30.68 -67.18 66.71
N VAL A 314 31.82 -66.74 67.23
CA VAL A 314 32.29 -65.36 67.10
C VAL A 314 32.76 -65.06 65.67
N ASP A 315 33.37 -66.03 65.00
CA ASP A 315 33.82 -65.88 63.60
C ASP A 315 32.62 -65.82 62.64
N ASP A 316 31.58 -66.63 62.86
CA ASP A 316 30.32 -66.57 62.10
C ASP A 316 29.60 -65.23 62.29
N LEU A 317 29.56 -64.72 63.52
CA LEU A 317 28.99 -63.41 63.83
C LEU A 317 29.68 -62.27 63.05
N LYS A 318 31.01 -62.28 62.99
CA LYS A 318 31.79 -61.31 62.20
C LYS A 318 31.49 -61.43 60.70
N LYS A 319 31.29 -62.65 60.20
CA LYS A 319 30.95 -62.89 58.80
C LYS A 319 29.59 -62.31 58.44
N ILE A 320 28.56 -62.56 59.25
CA ILE A 320 27.20 -62.04 59.03
C ILE A 320 27.22 -60.50 59.00
N ILE A 321 27.90 -59.87 59.96
CA ILE A 321 27.99 -58.39 60.02
C ILE A 321 28.72 -57.84 58.79
N LYS A 322 29.81 -58.48 58.35
CA LYS A 322 30.51 -58.08 57.13
C LYS A 322 29.63 -58.17 55.88
N GLU A 323 28.82 -59.24 55.77
CA GLU A 323 27.87 -59.42 54.67
C GLU A 323 26.78 -58.33 54.68
N MET A 324 26.22 -58.03 55.87
CA MET A 324 25.29 -56.93 56.04
C MET A 324 25.90 -55.58 55.65
N GLY A 325 27.15 -55.31 56.05
CA GLY A 325 27.85 -54.08 55.66
C GLY A 325 28.04 -53.91 54.14
N ASN A 326 28.25 -55.01 53.42
CA ASN A 326 28.32 -54.98 51.96
C ASN A 326 26.94 -54.68 51.32
N LEU A 327 25.86 -55.17 51.92
CA LEU A 327 24.49 -54.86 51.49
C LEU A 327 24.12 -53.40 51.77
N ILE A 328 24.53 -52.86 52.93
CA ILE A 328 24.28 -51.46 53.32
C ILE A 328 24.93 -50.47 52.36
N LYS A 329 26.09 -50.78 51.79
CA LYS A 329 26.73 -49.93 50.76
C LYS A 329 25.86 -49.73 49.53
N LYS A 330 24.94 -50.66 49.22
CA LYS A 330 24.01 -50.53 48.08
C LYS A 330 22.92 -49.48 48.30
N PHE A 331 22.76 -48.97 49.52
CA PHE A 331 21.89 -47.82 49.83
C PHE A 331 22.54 -46.47 49.49
N ASP A 332 23.75 -46.43 48.92
CA ASP A 332 24.36 -45.19 48.44
C ASP A 332 23.75 -44.78 47.09
N ILE A 333 22.76 -43.88 47.14
CA ILE A 333 22.05 -43.38 45.95
C ILE A 333 22.58 -41.99 45.56
N PRO A 334 23.12 -41.82 44.33
CA PRO A 334 23.68 -40.55 43.87
C PRO A 334 22.62 -39.44 43.73
N ILE A 335 23.09 -38.18 43.72
CA ILE A 335 22.25 -37.00 43.41
C ILE A 335 21.90 -37.06 41.91
N THR A 336 20.62 -36.92 41.57
CA THR A 336 20.18 -36.79 40.17
C THR A 336 20.54 -35.41 39.62
N ARG A 337 20.94 -35.36 38.34
CA ARG A 337 21.16 -34.11 37.58
C ARG A 337 20.01 -33.81 36.62
N ALA A 338 18.88 -34.50 36.77
CA ALA A 338 17.77 -34.47 35.81
C ALA A 338 17.22 -33.04 35.64
N VAL A 339 17.07 -32.28 36.73
CA VAL A 339 16.63 -30.87 36.65
C VAL A 339 17.65 -30.00 35.91
N ASP A 340 18.95 -30.15 36.20
CA ASP A 340 20.01 -29.37 35.54
C ASP A 340 20.10 -29.70 34.04
N ASP A 341 20.00 -30.98 33.69
CA ASP A 341 19.98 -31.45 32.30
C ASP A 341 18.75 -30.89 31.56
N GLN A 342 17.58 -30.88 32.21
CA GLN A 342 16.35 -30.34 31.62
C GLN A 342 16.40 -28.82 31.44
N ILE A 343 16.98 -28.09 32.41
CA ILE A 343 17.23 -26.65 32.30
C ILE A 343 18.17 -26.36 31.12
N ASN A 344 19.27 -27.11 31.00
CA ASN A 344 20.23 -26.95 29.90
C ASN A 344 19.59 -27.24 28.53
N GLN A 345 18.78 -28.29 28.42
CA GLN A 345 18.01 -28.58 27.20
C GLN A 345 17.05 -27.44 26.84
N GLN A 346 16.36 -26.86 27.83
CA GLN A 346 15.45 -25.75 27.57
C GLN A 346 16.17 -24.46 27.14
N ILE A 347 17.34 -24.18 27.71
CA ILE A 347 18.18 -23.04 27.30
C ILE A 347 18.63 -23.19 25.83
N LEU A 348 19.07 -24.39 25.44
CA LEU A 348 19.45 -24.69 24.06
C LEU A 348 18.26 -24.56 23.08
N ALA A 349 17.08 -25.09 23.45
CA ALA A 349 15.87 -24.96 22.64
C ALA A 349 15.42 -23.49 22.47
N ASN A 350 15.51 -22.69 23.54
CA ASN A 350 15.14 -21.28 23.51
C ASN A 350 16.16 -20.43 22.72
N SER A 351 17.45 -20.72 22.82
CA SER A 351 18.51 -19.98 22.11
C SER A 351 18.54 -20.29 20.60
N ALA A 352 18.27 -21.52 20.19
CA ALA A 352 18.08 -21.86 18.78
C ALA A 352 16.91 -21.09 18.15
N ASN A 353 15.82 -20.90 18.89
CA ASN A 353 14.68 -20.10 18.46
C ASN A 353 14.97 -18.59 18.42
N ALA A 354 15.87 -18.09 19.28
CA ALA A 354 16.31 -16.69 19.27
C ALA A 354 17.23 -16.37 18.06
N GLN A 355 18.06 -17.31 17.59
CA GLN A 355 18.90 -17.09 16.41
C GLN A 355 18.09 -16.97 15.11
N LEU A 356 16.91 -17.60 15.02
CA LEU A 356 15.97 -17.38 13.91
C LEU A 356 15.41 -15.94 13.87
N GLN A 357 15.56 -15.15 14.94
CA GLN A 357 15.14 -13.73 14.97
C GLN A 357 16.11 -12.78 14.25
N ILE A 358 17.37 -13.18 13.99
CA ILE A 358 18.40 -12.29 13.42
C ILE A 358 18.68 -12.56 11.93
N SER A 359 18.01 -13.53 11.31
CA SER A 359 18.07 -13.69 9.84
C SER A 359 17.06 -12.78 9.12
N GLY A 360 16.92 -11.54 9.59
CA GLY A 360 16.34 -10.48 8.78
C GLY A 360 17.30 -10.17 7.64
N LYS A 361 17.06 -10.74 6.45
CA LYS A 361 17.67 -10.25 5.22
C LYS A 361 17.48 -8.73 5.19
N PRO A 362 18.54 -7.91 5.04
CA PRO A 362 18.35 -6.49 4.83
C PRO A 362 17.52 -6.32 3.56
N SER A 363 16.37 -5.65 3.69
CA SER A 363 15.54 -5.26 2.56
C SER A 363 16.39 -4.37 1.65
N SER A 364 16.77 -4.88 0.49
CA SER A 364 17.51 -4.17 -0.54
C SER A 364 16.59 -3.23 -1.33
N GLU A 365 15.89 -2.32 -0.64
CA GLU A 365 14.95 -1.35 -1.22
C GLU A 365 15.29 0.11 -0.84
N HIS A 366 16.57 0.43 -0.68
CA HIS A 366 17.06 1.81 -0.56
C HIS A 366 18.12 2.12 -1.62
N GLN A 367 17.77 1.93 -2.89
CA GLN A 367 18.45 2.55 -4.02
C GLN A 367 17.41 2.80 -5.10
N MET A 368 16.68 3.90 -5.02
CA MET A 368 16.10 4.62 -6.17
C MET A 368 15.43 5.89 -5.63
N LEU A 369 16.23 6.91 -5.29
CA LEU A 369 15.78 8.29 -5.15
C LEU A 369 16.99 9.23 -5.12
N THR A 370 17.86 9.11 -6.13
CA THR A 370 18.79 10.18 -6.54
C THR A 370 19.20 9.88 -7.98
N GLU A 371 18.42 10.36 -8.94
CA GLU A 371 18.87 10.90 -10.23
C GLU A 371 17.72 11.69 -10.87
#